data_AF-A0A958LA56-F1
#
_entry.id   AF-A0A958LA56-F1
#
_cell.length_a   1.000
_cell.length_b   1.000
_cell.length_c   1.000
_cell.angle_alpha   90.00
_cell.angle_beta   90.00
_cell.angle_gamma   90.00
#
_symmetry.space_group_name_H-M   'P 1'
#
loop_
_entity.id
_entity.type
_entity.pdbx_description
1 polymer ?
#
loop_
_entity_poly.entity_id
_entity_poly.type
_entity_poly.pdbx_seq_one_letter_code
_entity_poly.pdbx_strand_id
1 'polypeptide(L)'
;MNSKLNIIDLLAARLSDFAWGWPLIIVLIGGGLYLFAFSRGLPLRGFILALKIVTGKFHHANDVKAKGQISHFKALTNAIAATVGLGNIGGVAVAISTGGPGAVFWMWVAAFLGMN
;
A
#
# COMPACT_ATOMS: atom_id res chain seq x y z
N MET A 1 24.67 34.89 -9.41
CA MET A 1 24.56 33.63 -8.66
C MET A 1 23.10 33.19 -8.44
N ASN A 2 22.12 34.09 -8.43
CA ASN A 2 20.71 33.78 -8.11
C ASN A 2 19.87 33.18 -9.26
N SER A 3 20.24 33.38 -10.53
CA SER A 3 19.42 32.89 -11.66
C SER A 3 19.51 31.38 -11.89
N LYS A 4 20.69 30.77 -11.69
CA LYS A 4 20.87 29.31 -11.85
C LYS A 4 20.24 28.51 -10.71
N LEU A 5 20.29 29.03 -9.48
CA LEU A 5 19.60 28.44 -8.33
C LEU A 5 18.09 28.41 -8.56
N ASN A 6 17.51 29.53 -9.04
CA ASN A 6 16.10 29.59 -9.41
C ASN A 6 15.72 28.61 -10.53
N ILE A 7 16.60 28.31 -11.48
CA ILE A 7 16.33 27.34 -12.55
C ILE A 7 16.31 25.90 -12.00
N ILE A 8 17.24 25.56 -11.11
CA ILE A 8 17.29 24.24 -10.47
C ILE A 8 16.07 24.04 -9.58
N ASP A 9 15.71 25.04 -8.78
CA ASP A 9 14.53 24.99 -7.92
C ASP A 9 13.24 24.89 -8.74
N LEU A 10 13.17 25.61 -9.87
CA LEU A 10 12.02 25.55 -10.77
C LEU A 10 11.92 24.20 -11.50
N LEU A 11 13.05 23.61 -11.90
CA LEU A 11 13.08 22.26 -12.46
C LEU A 11 12.68 21.21 -11.40
N ALA A 12 13.19 21.34 -10.17
CA ALA A 12 12.86 20.44 -9.07
C ALA A 12 11.36 20.50 -8.73
N ALA A 13 10.78 21.70 -8.66
CA ALA A 13 9.34 21.88 -8.44
C ALA A 13 8.51 21.22 -9.56
N ARG A 14 8.86 21.46 -10.83
CA ARG A 14 8.16 20.85 -11.98
C ARG A 14 8.24 19.33 -11.99
N LEU A 15 9.40 18.77 -11.67
CA LEU A 15 9.58 17.32 -11.55
C LEU A 15 8.77 16.74 -10.39
N SER A 16 8.77 17.43 -9.25
CA SER A 16 7.96 17.05 -8.07
C SER A 16 6.47 17.04 -8.40
N ASP A 17 5.96 18.12 -9.00
CA ASP A 17 4.54 18.23 -9.39
C ASP A 17 4.14 17.16 -10.41
N PHE A 18 5.03 16.83 -11.34
CA PHE A 18 4.80 15.76 -12.29
C PHE A 18 4.83 14.38 -11.64
N ALA A 19 5.80 14.12 -10.76
CA ALA A 19 5.99 12.82 -10.12
C ALA A 19 4.91 12.50 -9.08
N TRP A 20 4.47 13.49 -8.29
CA TRP A 20 3.49 13.31 -7.22
C TRP A 20 2.05 13.71 -7.61
N GLY A 21 1.87 14.27 -8.80
CA GLY A 21 0.57 14.70 -9.30
C GLY A 21 -0.22 13.61 -10.01
N TRP A 22 -0.92 14.01 -11.08
CA TRP A 22 -1.81 13.14 -11.85
C TRP A 22 -1.17 11.86 -12.40
N PRO A 23 0.09 11.85 -12.90
CA PRO A 23 0.70 10.62 -13.41
C PRO A 23 0.73 9.49 -12.37
N LEU A 24 1.09 9.79 -11.12
CA LEU A 24 1.12 8.79 -10.05
C LEU A 24 -0.27 8.24 -9.75
N ILE A 25 -1.28 9.11 -9.68
CA ILE A 25 -2.67 8.71 -9.41
C ILE A 25 -3.18 7.78 -10.51
N ILE A 26 -2.93 8.12 -11.79
CA ILE A 26 -3.36 7.31 -12.93
C ILE A 26 -2.69 5.94 -12.90
N VAL A 27 -1.39 5.87 -12.61
CA VAL A 27 -0.65 4.60 -12.54
C VAL A 27 -1.13 3.75 -11.36
N LEU A 28 -1.34 4.33 -10.18
CA LEU A 28 -1.77 3.59 -8.99
C LEU A 28 -3.22 3.10 -9.12
N ILE A 29 -4.15 3.96 -9.50
CA ILE A 29 -5.57 3.60 -9.64
C ILE A 29 -5.76 2.70 -10.86
N GLY A 30 -5.17 3.05 -12.01
CA GLY A 30 -5.26 2.27 -13.24
C GLY A 30 -4.59 0.90 -13.11
N GLY A 31 -3.38 0.86 -12.53
CA GLY A 31 -2.66 -0.38 -12.23
C GLY A 31 -3.40 -1.24 -11.22
N GLY A 32 -3.93 -0.65 -10.14
CA GLY A 32 -4.75 -1.35 -9.16
C GLY A 32 -6.00 -1.95 -9.78
N LEU A 33 -6.75 -1.19 -10.59
CA LEU A 33 -7.93 -1.70 -11.31
C LEU A 33 -7.58 -2.80 -12.32
N TYR A 34 -6.48 -2.64 -13.05
CA TYR A 34 -6.01 -3.65 -13.99
C TYR A 34 -5.66 -4.95 -13.28
N LEU A 35 -4.87 -4.88 -12.20
CA LEU A 35 -4.51 -6.05 -11.39
C LEU A 35 -5.74 -6.65 -10.71
N PHE A 36 -6.69 -5.84 -10.25
CA PHE A 36 -7.96 -6.30 -9.70
C PHE A 36 -8.77 -7.15 -10.68
N ALA A 37 -8.91 -6.64 -11.91
CA ALA A 37 -9.60 -7.35 -12.97
C ALA A 37 -8.85 -8.63 -13.37
N PHE A 38 -7.52 -8.56 -13.46
CA PHE A 38 -6.66 -9.69 -13.81
C PHE A 38 -6.70 -10.80 -12.74
N SER A 39 -6.59 -10.44 -11.46
CA SER A 39 -6.64 -11.39 -10.34
C SER A 39 -8.05 -11.88 -10.04
N ARG A 40 -9.09 -11.32 -10.68
CA ARG A 40 -10.52 -11.63 -10.48
C ARG A 40 -10.96 -11.46 -9.02
N GLY A 41 -10.32 -10.54 -8.31
CA GLY A 41 -10.53 -10.31 -6.87
C GLY A 41 -10.18 -11.54 -6.02
N LEU A 42 -9.18 -12.33 -6.43
CA LEU A 42 -8.73 -13.51 -5.70
C LEU A 42 -8.35 -13.18 -4.24
N PRO A 43 -7.64 -12.07 -3.92
CA PRO A 43 -7.30 -11.77 -2.54
C PRO A 43 -8.52 -11.49 -1.66
N LEU A 44 -9.55 -10.85 -2.20
CA LEU A 44 -10.81 -10.63 -1.48
C LEU A 44 -11.51 -11.96 -1.14
N ARG A 45 -11.54 -12.90 -2.09
CA ARG A 45 -12.13 -14.24 -1.89
C ARG A 45 -11.29 -15.09 -0.93
N GLY A 46 -9.97 -14.95 -0.99
CA GLY A 46 -9.00 -15.68 -0.18
C GLY A 46 -8.75 -15.09 1.21
N PHE A 47 -9.28 -13.91 1.53
CA PHE A 47 -8.95 -13.17 2.76
C PHE A 47 -9.19 -13.98 4.03
N ILE A 48 -10.35 -14.65 4.15
CA ILE A 48 -10.69 -15.48 5.31
C ILE A 48 -9.74 -16.69 5.41
N LEU A 49 -9.39 -17.31 4.28
CA LEU A 49 -8.46 -18.43 4.25
C LEU A 49 -7.06 -17.97 4.68
N ALA A 50 -6.59 -16.83 4.18
CA ALA A 50 -5.31 -16.23 4.56
C ALA A 50 -5.24 -15.96 6.06
N LEU A 51 -6.31 -15.39 6.67
CA LEU A 51 -6.38 -15.20 8.12
C LEU A 51 -6.30 -16.52 8.90
N LYS A 52 -6.97 -17.58 8.43
CA LYS A 52 -6.89 -18.91 9.07
C LYS A 52 -5.47 -19.52 8.98
N ILE A 53 -4.75 -19.27 7.89
CA ILE A 53 -3.36 -19.71 7.70
C ILE A 53 -2.43 -18.96 8.66
N VAL A 54 -2.53 -17.64 8.72
CA VAL A 54 -1.68 -16.80 9.57
C VAL A 54 -1.89 -17.08 11.06
N THR A 55 -3.13 -17.39 11.47
CA THR A 55 -3.47 -17.70 12.87
C THR A 55 -3.08 -19.12 13.32
N GLY A 56 -2.43 -19.91 12.45
CA GLY A 56 -1.81 -21.18 12.83
C GLY A 56 -2.71 -22.42 12.74
N LYS A 57 -3.92 -22.31 12.16
CA LYS A 57 -4.84 -23.46 12.01
C LYS A 57 -4.38 -24.50 10.97
N PHE A 58 -3.34 -24.21 10.20
CA PHE A 58 -2.81 -25.08 9.14
C PHE A 58 -1.30 -25.35 9.31
N HIS A 59 -0.83 -25.63 10.53
CA HIS A 59 0.53 -26.13 10.75
C HIS A 59 0.59 -27.61 10.34
N HIS A 60 1.06 -27.91 9.13
CA HIS A 60 1.40 -29.28 8.75
C HIS A 60 2.76 -29.61 9.36
N ALA A 61 2.75 -30.19 10.57
CA ALA A 61 3.95 -30.60 11.30
C ALA A 61 4.82 -31.63 10.55
N ASN A 62 4.31 -32.23 9.47
CA ASN A 62 4.94 -33.34 8.75
C ASN A 62 5.46 -32.99 7.34
N ASP A 63 5.39 -31.73 6.91
CA ASP A 63 5.77 -31.36 5.54
C ASP A 63 7.21 -30.80 5.49
N VAL A 64 8.14 -31.61 4.99
CA VAL A 64 9.58 -31.29 4.93
C VAL A 64 9.86 -30.04 4.07
N LYS A 65 8.94 -29.67 3.18
CA LYS A 65 9.00 -28.46 2.34
C LYS A 65 8.46 -27.19 3.02
N ALA A 66 7.78 -27.30 4.16
CA ALA A 66 7.18 -26.17 4.88
C ALA A 66 8.14 -25.55 5.94
N LYS A 67 9.45 -25.78 5.82
CA LYS A 67 10.45 -25.30 6.79
C LYS A 67 10.77 -23.81 6.57
N GLY A 68 9.79 -22.94 6.82
CA GLY A 68 9.99 -21.50 6.87
C GLY A 68 10.87 -21.10 8.07
N GLN A 69 11.71 -20.07 7.91
CA GLN A 69 12.59 -19.57 8.99
C GLN A 69 11.81 -18.93 10.15
N ILE A 70 10.62 -18.40 9.86
CA ILE A 70 9.72 -17.75 10.81
C ILE A 70 8.28 -18.19 10.54
N SER A 71 7.41 -18.12 11.56
CA SER A 71 5.99 -18.44 11.40
C SER A 71 5.27 -17.43 10.52
N HIS A 72 4.17 -17.84 9.89
CA HIS A 72 3.33 -16.94 9.07
C HIS A 72 2.87 -15.70 9.84
N PHE A 73 2.53 -15.85 11.12
CA PHE A 73 2.20 -14.72 12.00
C PHE A 73 3.38 -13.76 12.17
N LYS A 74 4.59 -14.28 12.44
CA LYS A 74 5.78 -13.44 12.57
C LYS A 74 6.11 -12.71 11.27
N ALA A 75 5.96 -13.37 10.12
CA ALA A 75 6.15 -12.75 8.82
C ALA A 75 5.15 -11.61 8.58
N LEU A 76 3.86 -11.82 8.87
CA LEU A 76 2.83 -10.79 8.74
C LEU A 76 3.11 -9.60 9.68
N THR A 77 3.38 -9.86 10.96
CA THR A 77 3.65 -8.79 11.93
C THR A 77 4.87 -7.97 11.54
N ASN A 78 5.91 -8.59 10.98
CA ASN A 78 7.06 -7.87 10.45
C ASN A 78 6.70 -6.97 9.27
N ALA A 79 5.87 -7.45 8.33
CA ALA A 79 5.39 -6.65 7.20
C ALA A 79 4.48 -5.48 7.65
N ILE A 80 3.60 -5.72 8.62
CA ILE A 80 2.75 -4.66 9.19
C ILE A 80 3.61 -3.63 9.92
N ALA A 81 4.59 -4.05 10.71
CA ALA A 81 5.49 -3.14 11.42
C ALA A 81 6.31 -2.27 10.45
N ALA A 82 6.70 -2.81 9.29
CA ALA A 82 7.40 -2.05 8.25
C ALA A 82 6.52 -1.02 7.53
N THR A 83 5.19 -1.24 7.50
CA THR A 83 4.25 -0.41 6.74
C THR A 83 3.44 0.53 7.62
N VAL A 84 3.25 0.24 8.91
CA VAL A 84 2.50 1.07 9.87
C VAL A 84 3.45 1.88 10.72
N GLY A 85 3.35 3.21 10.66
CA GLY A 85 4.14 4.11 11.49
C GLY A 85 3.50 5.48 11.68
N LEU A 86 4.20 6.36 12.41
CA LEU A 86 3.78 7.75 12.67
C LEU A 86 3.46 8.51 11.38
N GLY A 87 4.20 8.25 10.31
CA GLY A 87 3.98 8.87 8.99
C GLY A 87 2.58 8.58 8.42
N ASN A 88 2.05 7.38 8.60
CA ASN A 88 0.70 7.05 8.13
C ASN A 88 -0.38 7.73 8.98
N ILE A 89 -0.17 7.81 10.30
CA ILE A 89 -1.11 8.48 11.21
C ILE A 89 -1.14 9.98 10.89
N GLY A 90 0.02 10.61 10.75
CA GLY A 90 0.14 12.02 10.36
C GLY A 90 -0.41 12.28 8.96
N GLY A 91 -0.11 11.40 8.00
CA GLY A 91 -0.63 11.49 6.64
C GLY A 91 -2.15 11.41 6.57
N VAL A 92 -2.76 10.52 7.35
CA VAL A 92 -4.22 10.44 7.46
C VAL A 92 -4.80 11.70 8.09
N ALA A 93 -4.17 12.24 9.14
CA ALA A 93 -4.60 13.50 9.75
C ALA A 93 -4.55 14.67 8.76
N VAL A 94 -3.47 14.79 7.97
CA VAL A 94 -3.33 15.81 6.92
C VAL A 94 -4.36 15.62 5.82
N ALA A 95 -4.59 14.38 5.37
CA ALA A 95 -5.58 14.11 4.32
C ALA A 95 -7.00 14.45 4.74
N ILE A 96 -7.37 14.18 6.00
CA ILE A 96 -8.68 14.56 6.54
C ILE A 96 -8.77 16.07 6.74
N SER A 97 -7.73 16.72 7.26
CA SER A 97 -7.76 18.17 7.51
C SER A 97 -7.82 18.99 6.22
N THR A 98 -7.14 18.54 5.16
CA THR A 98 -7.08 19.21 3.86
C THR A 98 -8.19 18.79 2.89
N GLY A 99 -8.53 17.50 2.84
CA GLY A 99 -9.51 16.92 1.92
C GLY A 99 -10.90 16.68 2.53
N GLY A 100 -11.07 16.94 3.82
CA GLY A 100 -12.30 16.69 4.56
C GLY A 100 -12.51 15.21 4.93
N PRO A 101 -13.63 14.89 5.62
CA PRO A 101 -13.88 13.53 6.12
C PRO A 101 -14.05 12.49 5.01
N GLY A 102 -14.38 12.91 3.78
CA GLY A 102 -14.49 12.04 2.61
C GLY A 102 -13.17 11.39 2.18
N ALA A 103 -12.02 11.89 2.64
CA ALA A 103 -10.72 11.29 2.36
C ALA A 103 -10.63 9.83 2.84
N VAL A 104 -11.26 9.50 3.97
CA VAL A 104 -11.25 8.15 4.55
C VAL A 104 -11.91 7.14 3.63
N PHE A 105 -13.02 7.52 2.98
CA PHE A 105 -13.70 6.68 2.00
C PHE A 105 -12.76 6.30 0.86
N TRP A 106 -12.05 7.28 0.30
CA TRP A 106 -11.10 7.05 -0.80
C TRP A 106 -9.88 6.23 -0.37
N MET A 107 -9.43 6.36 0.88
CA MET A 107 -8.38 5.49 1.42
C MET A 107 -8.78 4.02 1.46
N TRP A 108 -10.03 3.72 1.85
CA TRP A 108 -10.52 2.33 1.81
C TRP A 108 -10.62 1.81 0.38
N VAL A 109 -11.12 2.61 -0.56
CA VAL A 109 -11.17 2.25 -1.99
C VAL A 109 -9.76 1.94 -2.51
N ALA A 110 -8.79 2.81 -2.22
CA ALA A 110 -7.40 2.60 -2.60
C ALA A 110 -6.80 1.33 -1.95
N ALA A 111 -7.12 1.05 -0.68
CA ALA A 111 -6.67 -0.17 0.00
C ALA A 111 -7.25 -1.44 -0.68
N PHE A 112 -8.52 -1.43 -1.08
CA PHE A 112 -9.11 -2.56 -1.81
C PHE A 112 -8.51 -2.74 -3.20
N LEU A 113 -8.21 -1.65 -3.91
CA LEU A 113 -7.51 -1.70 -5.19
C LEU A 113 -6.03 -2.07 -5.07
N GLY A 114 -5.43 -1.94 -3.89
CA GLY A 114 -4.07 -2.41 -3.61
C GLY A 114 -4.02 -3.90 -3.23
N MET A 115 -5.12 -4.46 -2.74
CA MET A 115 -5.23 -5.86 -2.28
C MET A 115 -5.47 -6.81 -3.47
N ASN A 116 -4.60 -6.81 -4.48
CA ASN A 116 -4.78 -7.56 -5.74
C ASN A 116 -3.72 -8.60 -6.04
#